data_AF-A0A0F9D5U6-F1
#
_entry.id   AF-A0A0F9D5U6-F1
#
_cell.length_a   1.000
_cell.length_b   1.000
_cell.length_c   1.000
_cell.angle_alpha   90.00
_cell.angle_beta   90.00
_cell.angle_gamma   90.00
#
_symmetry.space_group_name_H-M   'P 1'
#
loop_
_entity.id
_entity.type
_entity.pdbx_description
1 polymer ?
#
loop_
_entity_poly.entity_id
_entity_poly.type
_entity_poly.pdbx_seq_one_letter_code
_entity_poly.pdbx_strand_id
1 'polypeptide(L)'
;MDGTDNQQGSEKSSEGQQGTSEQTQTFTEEQVLERERNARSDALAETGRLRVANEAVIKVAQKAQERIGRMIRDQDDAELEAHKDEPERISAIRERQQRRVAEDKLATAESELEVERVKTKEAQEVGVKHTKEQNAREVASRLNVDVQTLLKFTDGSKGAMEDLAKSLPKVGEKTPLIPDSGKTTGAGTLTVEHVKQMSPKEQFERASEIAKLPLGLD
;
A
#
# COMPACT_ATOMS: atom_id res chain seq x y z
N MET A 1 58.71 -18.22 23.61
CA MET A 1 58.31 -16.90 23.07
C MET A 1 56.79 -16.89 23.15
N ASP A 2 56.19 -16.66 24.32
CA ASP A 2 56.31 -15.50 25.24
C ASP A 2 55.63 -14.27 24.60
N GLY A 3 54.54 -13.70 25.11
CA GLY A 3 53.92 -13.89 26.41
C GLY A 3 52.47 -13.39 26.46
N THR A 4 51.75 -13.99 27.38
CA THR A 4 50.56 -13.50 28.08
C THR A 4 50.87 -12.25 28.92
N ASP A 5 49.80 -11.63 29.39
CA ASP A 5 49.70 -10.64 30.48
C ASP A 5 49.71 -9.16 30.09
N ASN A 6 48.54 -8.52 30.24
CA ASN A 6 48.45 -7.46 31.24
C ASN A 6 47.01 -7.31 31.77
N GLN A 7 46.77 -7.85 32.98
CA GLN A 7 45.69 -7.44 33.86
C GLN A 7 46.23 -6.41 34.86
N GLN A 8 45.72 -5.18 34.80
CA GLN A 8 45.57 -4.25 35.93
C GLN A 8 44.30 -3.47 35.59
N GLY A 9 43.21 -3.48 36.35
CA GLY A 9 43.12 -3.40 37.79
C GLY A 9 42.36 -2.11 38.09
N SER A 10 41.03 -2.17 38.24
CA SER A 10 40.27 -1.11 38.88
C SER A 10 38.98 -1.67 39.50
N GLU A 11 39.12 -2.20 40.71
CA GLU A 11 38.03 -2.21 41.67
C GLU A 11 37.80 -0.78 42.17
N LYS A 12 36.59 -0.26 41.97
CA LYS A 12 35.94 0.66 42.92
C LYS A 12 34.44 0.72 42.63
N SER A 13 33.71 -0.05 43.43
CA SER A 13 32.46 0.30 44.14
C SER A 13 31.60 1.41 43.53
N SER A 14 30.38 1.06 43.15
CA SER A 14 29.16 1.66 43.74
C SER A 14 27.95 0.92 43.19
N GLU A 15 27.36 0.07 44.03
CA GLU A 15 25.98 -0.39 43.89
C GLU A 15 25.06 0.83 43.87
N GLY A 16 24.64 1.23 42.68
CA GLY A 16 23.59 2.21 42.46
C GLY A 16 22.56 1.61 41.54
N GLN A 17 21.50 1.05 42.10
CA GLN A 17 20.26 0.77 41.38
C GLN A 17 19.76 2.08 40.78
N GLN A 18 20.14 2.39 39.54
CA GLN A 18 19.54 3.46 38.78
C GLN A 18 18.41 2.81 37.99
N GLY A 19 17.21 2.84 38.59
CA GLY A 19 15.99 2.42 37.91
C GLY A 19 15.92 3.11 36.54
N THR A 20 15.91 2.30 35.48
CA THR A 20 15.54 2.75 34.15
C THR A 20 14.06 3.11 34.20
N SER A 21 13.79 4.34 34.63
CA SER A 21 12.50 4.98 34.49
C SER A 21 12.20 5.00 32.99
N GLU A 22 11.29 4.12 32.57
CA GLU A 22 10.68 4.11 31.25
C GLU A 22 9.83 5.39 31.11
N GLN A 23 10.49 6.54 30.97
CA GLN A 23 9.83 7.74 30.48
C GLN A 23 9.59 7.52 28.99
N THR A 24 8.35 7.20 28.62
CA THR A 24 7.86 7.29 27.25
C THR A 24 8.15 8.70 26.72
N GLN A 25 9.20 8.85 25.92
CA GLN A 25 9.49 10.08 25.20
C GLN A 25 8.38 10.30 24.17
N THR A 26 7.42 11.16 24.50
CA THR A 26 6.41 11.64 23.55
C THR A 26 7.03 12.79 22.75
N PHE A 27 7.27 12.58 21.46
CA PHE A 27 7.74 13.63 20.54
C PHE A 27 6.70 14.75 20.43
N THR A 28 7.14 16.01 20.36
CA THR A 28 6.24 17.14 20.07
C THR A 28 5.84 17.13 18.59
N GLU A 29 4.68 17.68 18.24
CA GLU A 29 4.21 17.76 16.84
C GLU A 29 5.23 18.43 15.91
N GLU A 30 5.92 19.47 16.41
CA GLU A 30 6.99 20.16 15.69
C GLU A 30 8.18 19.23 15.38
N GLN A 31 8.57 18.38 16.34
CA GLN A 31 9.64 17.39 16.14
C GLN A 31 9.25 16.30 15.13
N VAL A 32 7.97 15.91 15.08
CA VAL A 32 7.45 14.97 14.09
C VAL A 32 7.48 15.61 12.70
N LEU A 33 6.98 16.83 12.55
CA LEU A 33 6.97 17.56 11.28
C LEU A 33 8.38 17.83 10.74
N GLU A 34 9.32 18.21 11.61
CA GLU A 34 10.72 18.42 11.22
C GLU A 34 11.39 17.12 10.78
N ARG A 35 11.17 16.01 11.51
CA ARG A 35 11.63 14.68 11.08
C ARG A 35 11.05 14.27 9.74
N GLU A 36 9.74 14.46 9.52
CA GLU A 36 9.11 14.16 8.24
C GLU A 36 9.69 14.99 7.11
N ARG A 37 9.92 16.30 7.34
CA ARG A 37 10.51 17.18 6.34
C ARG A 37 11.94 16.76 5.99
N ASN A 38 12.75 16.44 7.00
CA ASN A 38 14.12 15.99 6.80
C ASN A 38 14.15 14.63 6.09
N ALA A 39 13.32 13.67 6.50
CA ALA A 39 13.20 12.38 5.83
C ALA A 39 12.77 12.52 4.36
N ARG A 40 11.82 13.41 4.05
CA ARG A 40 11.42 13.70 2.66
C ARG A 40 12.56 14.35 1.87
N SER A 41 13.27 15.29 2.47
CA SER A 41 14.41 15.96 1.83
C SER A 41 15.56 14.98 1.53
N ASP A 42 15.88 14.12 2.49
CA ASP A 42 16.93 13.10 2.35
C ASP A 42 16.53 12.06 1.30
N ALA A 43 15.28 11.59 1.31
CA ALA A 43 14.78 10.69 0.28
C ALA A 43 14.83 11.33 -1.13
N LEU A 44 14.51 12.61 -1.27
CA LEU A 44 14.64 13.33 -2.54
C LEU A 44 16.09 13.49 -2.97
N ALA A 45 17.00 13.77 -2.04
CA ALA A 45 18.43 13.85 -2.33
C ALA A 45 19.00 12.49 -2.75
N GLU A 46 18.61 11.42 -2.06
CA GLU A 46 19.02 10.05 -2.37
C GLU A 46 18.49 9.60 -3.75
N THR A 47 17.20 9.81 -4.03
CA THR A 47 16.64 9.52 -5.36
C THR A 47 17.33 10.30 -6.47
N GLY A 48 17.71 11.57 -6.22
CA GLY A 48 18.52 12.35 -7.15
C GLY A 48 19.90 11.73 -7.41
N ARG A 49 20.61 11.29 -6.36
CA ARG A 49 21.91 10.60 -6.49
C ARG A 49 21.77 9.27 -7.23
N LEU A 50 20.77 8.47 -6.88
CA LEU A 50 20.48 7.19 -7.54
C LEU A 50 20.16 7.38 -9.01
N ARG A 51 19.40 8.42 -9.36
CA ARG A 51 19.12 8.75 -10.76
C ARG A 51 20.40 9.07 -11.53
N VAL A 52 21.29 9.90 -11.00
CA VAL A 52 22.57 10.23 -11.65
C VAL A 52 23.45 8.99 -11.80
N ALA A 53 23.52 8.15 -10.76
CA ALA A 53 24.25 6.89 -10.82
C ALA A 53 23.68 5.96 -11.90
N ASN A 54 22.36 5.81 -11.97
CA ASN A 54 21.69 5.02 -13.01
C ASN A 54 21.95 5.58 -14.41
N GLU A 55 21.86 6.89 -14.61
CA GLU A 55 22.17 7.52 -15.90
C GLU A 55 23.62 7.25 -16.34
N ALA A 56 24.57 7.26 -15.39
CA ALA A 56 25.96 6.90 -15.67
C ALA A 56 26.11 5.44 -16.09
N VAL A 57 25.46 4.51 -15.38
CA VAL A 57 25.46 3.07 -15.71
C VAL A 57 24.86 2.83 -17.10
N ILE A 58 23.72 3.47 -17.41
CA ILE A 58 23.07 3.36 -18.74
C ILE A 58 24.02 3.84 -19.83
N LYS A 59 24.70 4.98 -19.65
CA LYS A 59 25.67 5.49 -20.63
C LYS A 59 26.85 4.55 -20.84
N VAL A 60 27.35 3.93 -19.77
CA VAL A 60 28.42 2.93 -19.86
C VAL A 60 27.94 1.69 -20.62
N ALA A 61 26.73 1.21 -20.32
CA ALA A 61 26.12 0.08 -21.02
C ALA A 61 25.92 0.37 -22.51
N GLN A 62 25.43 1.55 -22.88
CA GLN A 62 25.27 1.99 -24.27
C GLN A 62 26.62 2.00 -25.01
N LYS A 63 27.66 2.60 -24.41
CA LYS A 63 29.01 2.59 -25.01
C LYS A 63 29.57 1.18 -25.18
N ALA A 64 29.30 0.28 -24.24
CA ALA A 64 29.70 -1.13 -24.34
C ALA A 64 28.95 -1.84 -25.48
N GLN A 65 27.65 -1.63 -25.61
CA GLN A 65 26.83 -2.15 -26.71
C GLN A 65 27.34 -1.64 -28.07
N GLU A 66 27.62 -0.34 -28.20
CA GLU A 66 28.19 0.23 -29.43
C GLU A 66 29.56 -0.35 -29.77
N ARG A 67 30.40 -0.64 -28.76
CA ARG A 67 31.69 -1.30 -28.97
C ARG A 67 31.50 -2.73 -29.48
N ILE A 68 30.62 -3.50 -28.85
CA ILE A 68 30.30 -4.87 -29.28
C ILE A 68 29.74 -4.86 -30.70
N GLY A 69 28.80 -3.96 -31.01
CA GLY A 69 28.22 -3.83 -32.34
C GLY A 69 29.22 -3.41 -33.42
N ARG A 70 30.30 -2.71 -33.07
CA ARG A 70 31.44 -2.46 -33.98
C ARG A 70 32.27 -3.72 -34.18
N MET A 71 32.63 -4.41 -33.10
CA MET A 71 33.41 -5.64 -33.18
C MET A 71 32.72 -6.72 -34.02
N ILE A 72 31.38 -6.85 -33.91
CA ILE A 72 30.60 -7.78 -34.73
C ILE A 72 30.68 -7.39 -36.21
N ARG A 73 30.56 -6.10 -36.53
CA ARG A 73 30.68 -5.61 -37.92
C ARG A 73 32.08 -5.84 -38.49
N ASP A 74 33.12 -5.51 -37.72
CA ASP A 74 34.50 -5.71 -38.14
C ASP A 74 34.79 -7.21 -38.37
N GLN A 75 34.24 -8.09 -37.53
CA GLN A 75 34.32 -9.54 -37.71
C GLN A 75 33.58 -10.00 -38.98
N ASP A 76 32.35 -9.52 -39.17
CA ASP A 76 31.51 -9.86 -40.32
C ASP A 76 32.15 -9.43 -41.65
N ASP A 77 32.78 -8.25 -41.68
CA ASP A 77 33.52 -7.76 -42.83
C ASP A 77 34.78 -8.59 -43.08
N ALA A 78 35.52 -8.96 -42.02
CA ALA A 78 36.68 -9.82 -42.13
C ALA A 78 36.34 -11.23 -42.63
N GLU A 79 35.22 -11.81 -42.19
CA GLU A 79 34.71 -13.11 -42.67
C GLU A 79 34.35 -13.05 -44.16
N LEU A 80 33.73 -11.95 -44.62
CA LEU A 80 33.41 -11.77 -46.04
C LEU A 80 34.67 -11.60 -46.90
N GLU A 81 35.66 -10.84 -46.44
CA GLU A 81 36.92 -10.65 -47.16
C GLU A 81 37.75 -11.95 -47.23
N ALA A 82 37.75 -12.75 -46.15
CA ALA A 82 38.46 -14.03 -46.10
C ALA A 82 37.90 -15.08 -47.07
N HIS A 83 36.60 -15.01 -47.39
CA HIS A 83 35.90 -15.95 -48.27
C HIS A 83 35.50 -15.34 -49.62
N LYS A 84 36.17 -14.26 -50.03
CA LYS A 84 35.82 -13.45 -51.21
C LYS A 84 35.72 -14.25 -52.53
N ASP A 85 36.55 -15.28 -52.67
CA ASP A 85 36.60 -16.12 -53.87
C ASP A 85 35.69 -17.36 -53.79
N GLU A 86 34.95 -17.51 -52.69
CA GLU A 86 34.09 -18.67 -52.40
C GLU A 86 32.61 -18.27 -52.35
N PRO A 87 31.89 -18.22 -53.50
CA PRO A 87 30.54 -17.66 -53.59
C PRO A 87 29.51 -18.42 -52.73
N GLU A 88 29.65 -19.74 -52.62
CA GLU A 88 28.78 -20.57 -51.78
C GLU A 88 28.93 -20.21 -50.29
N ARG A 89 30.16 -19.95 -49.83
CA ARG A 89 30.43 -19.55 -48.44
C ARG A 89 29.93 -18.15 -48.15
N ILE A 90 30.11 -17.20 -49.08
CA ILE A 90 29.57 -15.84 -48.94
C ILE A 90 28.05 -15.87 -48.78
N SER A 91 27.35 -16.70 -49.55
CA SER A 91 25.89 -16.84 -49.44
C SER A 91 25.47 -17.29 -48.03
N ALA A 92 26.13 -18.32 -47.50
CA ALA A 92 25.84 -18.83 -46.16
C ALA A 92 26.18 -17.82 -45.05
N ILE A 93 27.27 -17.06 -45.20
CA ILE A 93 27.65 -15.98 -44.26
C ILE A 93 26.59 -14.88 -44.27
N ARG A 94 26.16 -14.42 -45.45
CA ARG A 94 25.12 -13.40 -45.59
C ARG A 94 23.79 -13.84 -45.01
N GLU A 95 23.38 -15.08 -45.23
CA GLU A 95 22.16 -15.62 -44.64
C GLU A 95 22.23 -15.58 -43.11
N ARG A 96 23.36 -16.00 -42.52
CA ARG A 96 23.58 -15.93 -41.07
C ARG A 96 23.52 -14.49 -40.56
N GLN A 97 24.17 -13.55 -41.25
CA GLN A 97 24.13 -12.12 -40.90
C GLN A 97 22.69 -11.58 -40.96
N GLN A 98 21.95 -11.88 -42.01
CA GLN A 98 20.55 -11.48 -42.16
C GLN A 98 19.68 -12.05 -41.04
N ARG A 99 19.89 -13.32 -40.67
CA ARG A 99 19.18 -13.94 -39.57
C ARG A 99 19.45 -13.23 -38.24
N ARG A 100 20.70 -12.92 -37.91
CA ARG A 100 21.05 -12.16 -36.70
C ARG A 100 20.36 -10.79 -36.68
N VAL A 101 20.41 -10.05 -37.80
CA VAL A 101 19.73 -8.75 -37.92
C VAL A 101 18.21 -8.88 -37.75
N ALA A 102 17.60 -9.95 -38.26
CA ALA A 102 16.17 -10.20 -38.09
C ALA A 102 15.82 -10.54 -36.63
N GLU A 103 16.64 -11.36 -35.96
CA GLU A 103 16.50 -11.69 -34.54
C GLU A 103 16.65 -10.44 -33.65
N ASP A 104 17.64 -9.58 -33.93
CA ASP A 104 17.83 -8.30 -33.21
C ASP A 104 16.61 -7.38 -33.39
N LYS A 105 16.10 -7.25 -34.62
CA LYS A 105 14.90 -6.44 -34.91
C LYS A 105 13.67 -6.97 -34.17
N LEU A 106 13.52 -8.30 -34.12
CA LEU A 106 12.43 -8.94 -33.40
C LEU A 106 12.53 -8.65 -31.89
N ALA A 107 13.72 -8.81 -31.30
CA ALA A 107 13.94 -8.50 -29.90
C ALA A 107 13.66 -7.01 -29.57
N THR A 108 14.05 -6.08 -30.46
CA THR A 108 13.72 -4.65 -30.28
C THR A 108 12.22 -4.41 -30.35
N ALA A 109 11.52 -5.01 -31.31
CA ALA A 109 10.08 -4.85 -31.46
C ALA A 109 9.29 -5.45 -30.28
N GLU A 110 9.73 -6.59 -29.74
CA GLU A 110 9.13 -7.19 -28.54
C GLU A 110 9.27 -6.29 -27.32
N SER A 111 10.44 -5.70 -27.10
CA SER A 111 10.71 -4.76 -26.01
C SER A 111 9.85 -3.49 -26.14
N GLU A 112 9.78 -2.90 -27.34
CA GLU A 112 8.94 -1.72 -27.60
C GLU A 112 7.46 -2.01 -27.34
N LEU A 113 6.98 -3.16 -27.80
CA LEU A 113 5.60 -3.60 -27.61
C LEU A 113 5.28 -3.87 -26.14
N GLU A 114 6.21 -4.40 -25.36
CA GLU A 114 6.05 -4.55 -23.91
C GLU A 114 5.94 -3.19 -23.21
N VAL A 115 6.80 -2.24 -23.56
CA VAL A 115 6.73 -0.86 -23.04
C VAL A 115 5.40 -0.20 -23.38
N GLU A 116 4.90 -0.36 -24.61
CA GLU A 116 3.59 0.16 -25.00
C GLU A 116 2.44 -0.53 -24.26
N ARG A 117 2.52 -1.84 -24.03
CA ARG A 117 1.53 -2.57 -23.22
C ARG A 117 1.48 -2.07 -21.77
N VAL A 118 2.61 -1.75 -21.17
CA VAL A 118 2.64 -1.17 -19.83
C VAL A 118 2.00 0.23 -19.85
N LYS A 119 2.41 1.10 -20.77
CA LYS A 119 1.84 2.46 -20.90
C LYS A 119 0.33 2.44 -21.15
N THR A 120 -0.15 1.53 -21.98
CA THR A 120 -1.59 1.41 -22.28
C THR A 120 -2.38 0.92 -21.07
N LYS A 121 -1.84 -0.04 -20.29
CA LYS A 121 -2.44 -0.45 -19.02
C LYS A 121 -2.50 0.69 -18.02
N GLU A 122 -1.39 1.42 -17.84
CA GLU A 122 -1.35 2.59 -16.95
C GLU A 122 -2.37 3.66 -17.38
N ALA A 123 -2.45 3.96 -18.68
CA ALA A 123 -3.42 4.91 -19.21
C ALA A 123 -4.87 4.44 -19.01
N GLN A 124 -5.14 3.14 -19.16
CA GLN A 124 -6.45 2.56 -18.88
C GLN A 124 -6.81 2.65 -17.40
N GLU A 125 -5.88 2.35 -16.49
CA GLU A 125 -6.10 2.47 -15.05
C GLU A 125 -6.39 3.92 -14.63
N VAL A 126 -5.64 4.89 -15.17
CA VAL A 126 -5.89 6.32 -14.95
C VAL A 126 -7.25 6.73 -15.52
N GLY A 127 -7.60 6.25 -16.71
CA GLY A 127 -8.91 6.48 -17.33
C GLY A 127 -10.06 5.96 -16.46
N VAL A 128 -9.96 4.72 -15.97
CA VAL A 128 -10.96 4.12 -15.07
C VAL A 128 -11.11 4.92 -13.78
N LYS A 129 -10.00 5.35 -13.16
CA LYS A 129 -10.03 6.20 -11.96
C LYS A 129 -10.74 7.53 -12.24
N HIS A 130 -10.42 8.21 -13.35
CA HIS A 130 -11.07 9.46 -13.71
C HIS A 130 -12.56 9.30 -14.00
N THR A 131 -12.96 8.26 -14.75
CA THR A 131 -14.37 7.98 -15.00
C THR A 131 -15.12 7.68 -13.70
N LYS A 132 -14.52 6.90 -12.81
CA LYS A 132 -15.09 6.62 -11.48
C LYS A 132 -15.26 7.91 -10.65
N GLU A 133 -14.26 8.78 -10.63
CA GLU A 133 -14.35 10.08 -9.95
C GLU A 133 -15.41 11.00 -10.56
N GLN A 134 -15.49 11.07 -11.89
CA GLN A 134 -16.49 11.89 -12.58
C GLN A 134 -17.91 11.41 -12.27
N ASN A 135 -18.15 10.10 -12.37
CA ASN A 135 -19.44 9.50 -12.01
C ASN A 135 -19.81 9.79 -10.55
N ALA A 136 -18.86 9.62 -9.62
CA ALA A 136 -19.09 9.89 -8.21
C ALA A 136 -19.47 11.36 -7.98
N ARG A 137 -18.77 12.31 -8.62
CA ARG A 137 -19.08 13.74 -8.54
C ARG A 137 -20.46 14.05 -9.09
N GLU A 138 -20.84 13.52 -10.26
CA GLU A 138 -22.18 13.70 -10.83
C GLU A 138 -23.28 13.21 -9.88
N VAL A 139 -23.15 11.97 -9.40
CA VAL A 139 -24.17 11.34 -8.54
C VAL A 139 -24.25 12.06 -7.19
N ALA A 140 -23.11 12.36 -6.58
CA ALA A 140 -23.02 13.11 -5.32
C ALA A 140 -23.67 14.48 -5.43
N SER A 141 -23.40 15.21 -6.52
CA SER A 141 -23.96 16.55 -6.74
C SER A 141 -25.47 16.50 -6.95
N ARG A 142 -25.97 15.47 -7.65
CA ARG A 142 -27.41 15.32 -7.92
C ARG A 142 -28.20 14.87 -6.68
N LEU A 143 -27.64 13.99 -5.86
CA LEU A 143 -28.32 13.40 -4.70
C LEU A 143 -27.92 14.05 -3.37
N ASN A 144 -27.03 15.05 -3.40
CA ASN A 144 -26.47 15.73 -2.23
C ASN A 144 -25.85 14.75 -1.22
N VAL A 145 -25.03 13.81 -1.68
CA VAL A 145 -24.31 12.84 -0.83
C VAL A 145 -22.81 13.07 -0.90
N ASP A 146 -22.06 12.52 0.06
CA ASP A 146 -20.60 12.68 0.10
C ASP A 146 -19.89 11.84 -1.00
N VAL A 147 -19.03 12.51 -1.78
CA VAL A 147 -18.27 11.92 -2.90
C VAL A 147 -17.33 10.82 -2.40
N GLN A 148 -16.67 11.04 -1.25
CA GLN A 148 -15.67 10.11 -0.73
C GLN A 148 -16.32 8.78 -0.31
N THR A 149 -17.51 8.85 0.26
CA THR A 149 -18.31 7.68 0.62
C THR A 149 -18.70 6.88 -0.62
N LEU A 150 -19.13 7.53 -1.72
CA LEU A 150 -19.42 6.83 -2.97
C LEU A 150 -18.17 6.16 -3.57
N LEU A 151 -17.02 6.81 -3.53
CA LEU A 151 -15.78 6.25 -4.09
C LEU A 151 -15.26 5.04 -3.31
N LYS A 152 -15.46 5.02 -1.98
CA LYS A 152 -15.01 3.95 -1.08
C LYS A 152 -15.83 2.67 -1.20
N PHE A 153 -17.16 2.80 -1.34
CA PHE A 153 -18.08 1.67 -1.23
C PHE A 153 -18.68 1.20 -2.55
N THR A 154 -18.22 1.73 -3.69
CA THR A 154 -18.70 1.31 -5.01
C THR A 154 -17.57 0.93 -5.98
N ASP A 155 -17.95 0.15 -6.98
CA ASP A 155 -17.09 -0.28 -8.09
C ASP A 155 -16.80 0.83 -9.10
N GLY A 156 -17.47 1.99 -9.02
CA GLY A 156 -17.35 3.07 -9.99
C GLY A 156 -18.47 3.14 -11.02
N SER A 157 -19.36 2.15 -11.04
CA SER A 157 -20.50 2.12 -11.95
C SER A 157 -21.56 3.14 -11.51
N LYS A 158 -22.15 3.83 -12.50
CA LYS A 158 -23.14 4.87 -12.23
C LYS A 158 -24.37 4.31 -11.50
N GLY A 159 -24.84 3.12 -11.88
CA GLY A 159 -25.98 2.46 -11.23
C GLY A 159 -25.72 2.14 -9.75
N ALA A 160 -24.59 1.50 -9.43
CA ALA A 160 -24.26 1.18 -8.04
C ALA A 160 -24.06 2.44 -7.18
N MET A 161 -23.47 3.49 -7.75
CA MET A 161 -23.34 4.79 -7.08
C MET A 161 -24.70 5.43 -6.80
N GLU A 162 -25.64 5.37 -7.74
CA GLU A 162 -26.98 5.91 -7.54
C GLU A 162 -27.78 5.14 -6.50
N ASP A 163 -27.67 3.81 -6.50
CA ASP A 163 -28.38 2.97 -5.53
C ASP A 163 -27.82 3.14 -4.12
N LEU A 164 -26.49 3.20 -3.97
CA LEU A 164 -25.87 3.52 -2.68
C LEU A 164 -26.27 4.92 -2.22
N ALA A 165 -26.23 5.92 -3.10
CA ALA A 165 -26.55 7.31 -2.77
C ALA A 165 -27.98 7.48 -2.22
N LYS A 166 -28.96 6.68 -2.68
CA LYS A 166 -30.32 6.70 -2.13
C LYS A 166 -30.39 6.28 -0.66
N SER A 167 -29.46 5.44 -0.21
CA SER A 167 -29.40 4.94 1.17
C SER A 167 -28.55 5.81 2.11
N LEU A 168 -27.76 6.73 1.56
CA LEU A 168 -26.86 7.57 2.34
C LEU A 168 -27.58 8.81 2.89
N PRO A 169 -27.19 9.30 4.08
CA PRO A 169 -27.67 10.57 4.59
C PRO A 169 -27.21 11.71 3.68
N LYS A 170 -28.09 12.68 3.43
CA LYS A 170 -27.75 13.84 2.63
C LYS A 170 -26.79 14.76 3.39
N VAL A 171 -25.85 15.35 2.67
CA VAL A 171 -24.87 16.30 3.20
C VAL A 171 -25.62 17.51 3.78
N GLY A 172 -25.48 17.71 5.09
CA GLY A 172 -26.13 18.81 5.83
C GLY A 172 -27.49 18.46 6.45
N GLU A 173 -28.08 17.31 6.12
CA GLU A 173 -29.30 16.83 6.76
C GLU A 173 -28.91 16.10 8.06
N LYS A 174 -28.89 16.85 9.18
CA LYS A 174 -28.74 16.26 10.50
C LYS A 174 -29.98 15.43 10.78
N THR A 175 -29.90 14.11 10.67
CA THR A 175 -30.93 13.23 11.24
C THR A 175 -31.13 13.65 12.69
N PRO A 176 -32.34 14.04 13.10
CA PRO A 176 -32.58 14.39 14.48
C PRO A 176 -32.20 13.16 15.31
N LEU A 177 -31.16 13.31 16.13
CA LEU A 177 -30.83 12.33 17.15
C LEU A 177 -32.06 12.28 18.05
N ILE A 178 -32.87 11.23 17.91
CA ILE A 178 -33.90 10.92 18.88
C ILE A 178 -33.10 10.48 20.10
N PRO A 179 -33.05 11.29 21.18
CA PRO A 179 -32.41 10.84 22.41
C PRO A 179 -33.12 9.56 22.81
N ASP A 180 -32.34 8.50 23.04
CA ASP A 180 -32.85 7.24 23.57
C ASP A 180 -33.68 7.60 24.79
N SER A 181 -35.01 7.51 24.64
CA SER A 181 -35.91 7.74 25.74
C SER A 181 -35.61 6.59 26.67
N GLY A 182 -34.83 6.82 27.72
CA GLY A 182 -34.40 5.85 28.73
C GLY A 182 -35.55 5.14 29.48
N LYS A 183 -36.74 5.07 28.91
CA LYS A 183 -37.70 3.98 29.05
C LYS A 183 -37.05 2.67 28.59
N THR A 184 -36.19 2.15 29.43
CA THR A 184 -36.03 0.72 29.55
C THR A 184 -37.43 0.14 29.78
N THR A 185 -37.97 -0.51 28.75
CA THR A 185 -39.09 -1.46 28.89
C THR A 185 -38.54 -2.76 29.46
N GLY A 186 -37.85 -2.64 30.61
CA GLY A 186 -37.28 -3.73 31.37
C GLY A 186 -37.92 -3.72 32.74
N ALA A 187 -38.74 -4.74 32.99
CA ALA A 187 -39.26 -5.22 34.27
C ALA A 187 -39.12 -4.25 35.48
N GLY A 188 -40.26 -3.76 35.94
CA GLY A 188 -40.40 -2.80 37.05
C GLY A 188 -39.42 -3.03 38.20
N THR A 189 -38.62 -1.99 38.46
CA THR A 189 -37.86 -1.84 39.69
C THR A 189 -38.83 -1.83 40.87
N LEU A 190 -38.93 -2.98 41.54
CA LEU A 190 -39.58 -3.09 42.83
C LEU A 190 -38.78 -2.26 43.83
N THR A 191 -39.31 -1.10 44.18
CA THR A 191 -38.81 -0.34 45.31
C THR A 191 -38.99 -1.15 46.59
N VAL A 192 -38.07 -1.00 47.54
CA VAL A 192 -38.10 -1.70 48.85
C VAL A 192 -39.43 -1.47 49.60
N GLU A 193 -40.10 -0.35 49.33
CA GLU A 193 -41.42 -0.04 49.86
C GLU A 193 -42.52 -0.95 49.32
N HIS A 194 -42.45 -1.36 48.05
CA HIS A 194 -43.40 -2.29 47.45
C HIS A 194 -43.26 -3.71 48.02
N VAL A 195 -42.04 -4.14 48.37
CA VAL A 195 -41.79 -5.46 48.96
C VAL A 195 -42.33 -5.55 50.40
N LYS A 196 -42.30 -4.44 51.14
CA LYS A 196 -42.87 -4.37 52.50
C LYS A 196 -44.39 -4.41 52.55
N GLN A 197 -45.06 -4.06 51.45
CA GLN A 197 -46.52 -4.08 51.34
C GLN A 197 -47.07 -5.42 50.80
N MET A 198 -46.20 -6.32 50.32
CA MET A 198 -46.60 -7.64 49.85
C MET A 198 -46.90 -8.58 51.02
N SER A 199 -47.95 -9.37 50.86
CA SER A 199 -48.25 -10.44 51.80
C SER A 199 -47.16 -11.53 51.75
N PRO A 200 -46.93 -12.28 52.84
CA PRO A 200 -45.96 -13.37 52.85
C PRO A 200 -46.18 -14.44 51.77
N LYS A 201 -47.42 -14.58 51.28
CA LYS A 201 -47.75 -15.49 50.17
C LYS A 201 -47.23 -14.99 48.82
N GLU A 202 -47.39 -13.70 48.52
CA GLU A 202 -46.92 -13.10 47.26
C GLU A 202 -45.39 -13.04 47.18
N GLN A 203 -44.72 -12.89 48.31
CA GLN A 203 -43.25 -12.97 48.39
C GLN A 203 -42.75 -14.38 48.05
N PHE A 204 -43.47 -15.42 48.49
CA PHE A 204 -43.08 -16.82 48.26
C PHE A 204 -43.30 -17.25 46.81
N GLU A 205 -44.40 -16.83 46.18
CA GLU A 205 -44.68 -17.14 44.77
C GLU A 205 -43.64 -16.53 43.84
N ARG A 206 -43.24 -15.26 44.06
CA ARG A 206 -42.20 -14.62 43.25
C ARG A 206 -40.81 -15.21 43.43
N ALA A 207 -40.44 -15.61 44.65
CA ALA A 207 -39.18 -16.33 44.87
C ALA A 207 -39.14 -17.66 44.10
N SER A 208 -40.29 -18.34 43.98
CA SER A 208 -40.41 -19.58 43.21
C SER A 208 -40.36 -19.38 41.68
N GLU A 209 -40.79 -18.22 41.18
CA GLU A 209 -40.66 -17.85 39.76
C GLU A 209 -39.22 -17.52 39.37
N ILE A 210 -38.48 -16.80 40.22
CA ILE A 210 -37.06 -16.47 39.98
C ILE A 210 -36.21 -17.75 39.94
N ALA A 211 -36.53 -18.75 40.76
CA ALA A 211 -35.82 -20.03 40.78
C ALA A 211 -36.09 -20.93 39.55
N LYS A 212 -37.08 -20.60 38.70
CA LYS A 212 -37.42 -21.35 37.49
C LYS A 212 -36.80 -20.78 36.21
N LEU A 213 -36.12 -19.64 36.28
CA LEU A 213 -35.42 -19.09 35.13
C LEU A 213 -34.18 -19.94 34.84
N PRO A 214 -34.04 -20.54 33.64
CA PRO A 214 -32.84 -21.27 33.28
C PRO A 214 -31.66 -20.30 33.30
N LEU A 215 -30.65 -20.60 34.11
CA LEU A 215 -29.34 -19.98 34.04
C LEU A 215 -28.74 -20.35 32.68
N GLY A 216 -29.03 -19.52 31.67
CA GLY A 216 -28.39 -19.57 30.37
C GLY A 216 -26.92 -19.20 30.55
N LEU A 217 -26.11 -20.19 30.89
CA LEU A 217 -24.68 -20.21 30.70
C LEU A 217 -24.43 -20.88 29.35
N ASP A 218 -24.30 -20.06 28.30
CA ASP A 218 -23.58 -20.36 27.06
C ASP A 218 -22.69 -19.16 26.73
#